data_AF-A0A5K0XHC2-F1
#
_entry.id   AF-A0A5K0XHC2-F1
#
_cell.length_a   1.000
_cell.length_b   1.000
_cell.length_c   1.000
_cell.angle_alpha   90.00
_cell.angle_beta   90.00
_cell.angle_gamma   90.00
#
_symmetry.space_group_name_H-M   'P 1'
#
loop_
_entity.id
_entity.type
_entity.pdbx_description
1 polymer ?
#
loop_
_entity_poly.entity_id
_entity_poly.type
_entity_poly.pdbx_seq_one_letter_code
_entity_poly.pdbx_strand_id
1 'polypeptide(L)' 'VGSGSVQGAGAPTMFQGMRRIIDCLGHDYVGEGTFERAVRQSFL' A
#
# COMPACT_ATOMS: atom_id res chain seq x y z
N VAL A 1 -10.93 5.85 21.62
CA VAL A 1 -10.97 4.43 21.21
C VAL A 1 -9.74 4.16 20.34
N GLY A 2 -8.91 3.16 20.68
CA GLY A 2 -7.57 2.99 20.10
C GLY A 2 -7.56 2.47 18.65
N SER A 3 -7.96 3.30 17.70
CA SER A 3 -7.83 3.05 16.25
C SER A 3 -8.42 1.73 15.73
N GLY A 4 -9.34 1.10 16.46
CA GLY A 4 -9.95 -0.19 16.10
C GLY A 4 -11.15 -0.10 15.16
N SER A 5 -11.32 1.02 14.46
CA SER A 5 -12.39 1.17 13.47
C SER A 5 -11.94 0.72 12.07
N VAL A 6 -12.89 0.59 11.15
CA VAL A 6 -12.62 0.29 9.72
C VAL A 6 -11.77 1.35 9.01
N GLN A 7 -11.65 2.55 9.60
CA GLN A 7 -10.80 3.65 9.11
C GLN A 7 -9.61 3.91 10.04
N GLY A 8 -9.44 3.09 11.08
CA GLY A 8 -8.34 3.25 12.03
C GLY A 8 -7.02 2.73 11.49
N ALA A 9 -5.93 3.01 12.21
CA ALA A 9 -4.56 2.73 11.74
C ALA A 9 -4.25 1.23 11.52
N GLY A 10 -4.98 0.32 12.15
CA GLY A 10 -4.85 -1.12 11.93
C GLY A 10 -5.62 -1.66 10.73
N ALA A 11 -6.41 -0.82 10.05
CA ALA A 11 -7.21 -1.23 8.90
C ALA A 11 -6.32 -1.49 7.67
N PRO A 12 -6.70 -2.43 6.78
CA PRO A 12 -5.92 -2.77 5.59
C PRO A 12 -5.95 -1.68 4.50
N THR A 13 -6.74 -0.63 4.71
CA THR A 13 -7.02 0.44 3.74
C THR A 13 -5.75 1.15 3.27
N MET A 14 -4.74 1.30 4.15
CA MET A 14 -3.46 1.91 3.80
C MET A 14 -2.70 1.07 2.75
N PHE A 15 -2.51 -0.23 3.01
CA PHE A 15 -1.83 -1.14 2.09
C PHE A 15 -2.62 -1.33 0.78
N GLN A 16 -3.95 -1.40 0.85
CA GLN A 16 -4.80 -1.47 -0.35
C GLN A 16 -4.69 -0.21 -1.20
N GLY A 17 -4.64 0.97 -0.58
CA GLY A 17 -4.43 2.24 -1.26
C GLY A 17 -3.05 2.31 -1.93
N MET A 18 -1.99 1.92 -1.22
CA MET A 18 -0.65 1.84 -1.79
C MET A 18 -0.59 0.91 -3.01
N ARG A 19 -1.20 -0.28 -2.92
CA ARG A 19 -1.26 -1.22 -4.04
C ARG A 19 -1.96 -0.61 -5.24
N ARG A 20 -3.11 0.03 -5.04
CA ARG A 20 -3.84 0.73 -6.11
C ARG A 20 -3.00 1.83 -6.78
N ILE A 21 -2.29 2.64 -5.99
CA ILE A 21 -1.42 3.71 -6.53
C ILE A 21 -0.29 3.11 -7.37
N ILE A 22 0.36 2.07 -6.84
CA ILE A 22 1.48 1.40 -7.53
C ILE A 22 1.00 0.73 -8.82
N ASP A 23 -0.16 0.07 -8.81
CA ASP A 23 -0.77 -0.53 -10.00
C ASP A 23 -1.09 0.53 -11.07
N CYS A 24 -1.63 1.69 -10.66
CA CYS A 24 -1.89 2.80 -11.57
C CYS A 24 -0.61 3.38 -12.19
N LEU A 25 0.47 3.49 -11.42
CA LEU A 25 1.76 4.00 -11.90
C LEU A 25 2.55 2.95 -12.70
N GLY A 26 2.33 1.66 -12.42
CA GLY A 26 3.03 0.54 -13.02
C GLY A 26 2.35 -0.07 -14.24
N HIS A 27 1.28 0.55 -14.77
CA HIS A 27 0.53 0.04 -15.93
C HIS A 27 1.43 -0.30 -17.14
N ASP A 28 2.54 0.43 -17.31
CA ASP A 28 3.53 0.20 -18.38
C ASP A 28 4.79 -0.56 -17.91
N TYR A 29 4.96 -0.75 -16.60
CA TYR A 29 6.12 -1.39 -15.96
C TYR A 29 5.65 -2.57 -15.10
N VAL A 30 5.23 -3.65 -15.76
CA VAL A 30 4.85 -4.91 -15.11
C VAL A 30 6.12 -5.63 -14.64
N GLY A 31 6.53 -5.35 -13.40
CA GLY A 31 7.57 -6.08 -12.70
C GLY A 31 6.99 -6.74 -11.45
N GLU A 32 7.17 -8.05 -11.30
CA GLU A 32 6.76 -8.76 -10.09
C GLU A 32 7.49 -8.18 -8.87
N GLY A 33 6.73 -7.85 -7.81
CA GLY A 33 7.29 -7.36 -6.53
C GLY A 33 7.48 -5.84 -6.40
N THR A 34 6.93 -4.99 -7.28
CA THR A 34 6.98 -3.52 -7.14
C THR A 34 6.35 -3.02 -5.83
N PHE A 35 5.21 -3.60 -5.43
CA PHE A 35 4.56 -3.30 -4.14
C PHE A 35 5.47 -3.63 -2.94
N GLU A 36 6.05 -4.83 -2.92
CA GLU A 36 6.93 -5.27 -1.83
C GLU A 36 8.21 -4.43 -1.75
N ARG A 37 8.76 -4.05 -2.91
CA ARG A 37 9.90 -3.13 -2.99
C ARG A 37 9.54 -1.75 -2.43
N ALA A 38 8.38 -1.21 -2.77
CA ALA A 38 7.92 0.09 -2.28
C ALA A 38 7.78 0.09 -0.75
N VAL A 39 7.18 -0.96 -0.18
CA VAL A 39 7.06 -1.11 1.28
C VAL A 39 8.45 -1.19 1.94
N ARG A 40 9.36 -2.01 1.39
CA ARG A 40 10.74 -2.18 1.93
C ARG A 40 11.62 -0.93 1.82
N GLN A 41 11.27 0.02 0.97
CA GLN A 41 12.05 1.25 0.75
C GLN A 41 11.34 2.50 1.29
N SER A 42 10.26 2.32 2.05
CA SER A 42 9.51 3.41 2.69
C SER A 42 9.80 3.49 4.18
N PHE A 43 9.42 4.61 4.80
CA PHE A 43 9.37 4.78 6.25
C PHE A 43 8.00 5.38 6.65
N LEU A 44 7.60 5.17 7.90
CA LEU A 44 6.41 5.76 8.52
C LEU A 44 6.83 6.61 9.72
#